data_AF-A0A9R1D8T5-F1
#
_entry.id   AF-A0A9R1D8T5-F1
#
_cell.length_a   1.000
_cell.length_b   1.000
_cell.length_c   1.000
_cell.angle_alpha   90.00
_cell.angle_beta   90.00
_cell.angle_gamma   90.00
#
_symmetry.space_group_name_H-M   'P 1'
#
loop_
_entity.id
_entity.type
_entity.pdbx_description
1 polymer ?
#
loop_
_entity_poly.entity_id
_entity_poly.type
_entity_poly.pdbx_seq_one_letter_code
_entity_poly.pdbx_strand_id
1 'polypeptide(L)'
;MNYNQVYKTVYQNTSRQGQCTVSVKKEKYIDTNKNETDLHEAIYKVGPLEVKCLVKEDCQSDPAPFQSYCILQDFRHLNIVSIENYYFDECGEGRMVLSWVDQTLRGWLVKVADEKHRLKAFESTCMSCKPSTIFRKMVIGMCDAVQCMLKNNVYPCSILLDDIYLVNHASPTVKILVSDVIQIYRNSHRISHERLIWKDVREVVEECVTIAAKRAIHPDAKRFFQYIGFASVKKLESYPDTWNDQDKIQYLLHVMSGKKNYVSSKVNGIRNFNWPKENSGHLPRLFRDLKDHQEKETKSTYNTNDPYDYLRLCRNGIKHWDLLPSHITIICGDVSGFLRYIERWNPGIWCDLYEALEA
;
A
#
# COMPACT_ATOMS: atom_id res chain seq x y z
N MET A 1 -6.71 -0.77 40.57
CA MET A 1 -7.04 -0.25 39.22
C MET A 1 -8.53 0.04 39.22
N ASN A 2 -8.94 1.30 39.09
CA ASN A 2 -10.34 1.73 39.27
C ASN A 2 -11.15 1.52 37.97
N TYR A 3 -11.68 0.31 37.78
CA TYR A 3 -12.78 0.06 36.84
C TYR A 3 -14.09 0.44 37.54
N ASN A 4 -14.92 1.28 36.92
CA ASN A 4 -16.08 1.87 37.60
C ASN A 4 -17.44 1.36 37.11
N GLN A 5 -17.53 0.72 35.94
CA GLN A 5 -18.80 0.25 35.40
C GLN A 5 -18.65 -1.12 34.76
N VAL A 6 -19.53 -2.06 35.15
CA VAL A 6 -19.60 -3.43 34.63
C VAL A 6 -20.92 -3.57 33.88
N TYR A 7 -20.86 -3.61 32.55
CA TYR A 7 -22.03 -3.79 31.71
C TYR A 7 -22.30 -5.27 31.53
N LYS A 8 -23.50 -5.74 31.91
CA LYS A 8 -23.87 -7.16 31.98
C LYS A 8 -24.61 -7.70 30.75
N THR A 9 -25.06 -6.82 29.86
CA THR A 9 -25.87 -7.17 28.68
C THR A 9 -25.12 -6.75 27.43
N VAL A 10 -24.23 -7.62 26.99
CA VAL A 10 -23.56 -7.50 25.69
C VAL A 10 -24.39 -8.28 24.68
N TYR A 11 -24.61 -7.75 23.48
CA TYR A 11 -25.52 -8.33 22.50
C TYR A 11 -25.07 -9.75 22.10
N GLN A 12 -25.73 -10.78 22.65
CA GLN A 12 -25.41 -12.18 22.38
C GLN A 12 -26.30 -12.73 21.28
N ASN A 13 -25.71 -13.01 20.12
CA ASN A 13 -26.34 -13.83 19.09
C ASN A 13 -25.84 -15.29 19.16
N THR A 14 -25.65 -15.84 20.37
CA THR A 14 -25.25 -17.26 20.54
C THR A 14 -26.01 -17.93 21.67
N SER A 15 -26.41 -19.17 21.43
CA SER A 15 -27.12 -20.07 22.35
C SER A 15 -26.26 -20.59 23.52
N ARG A 16 -25.10 -19.98 23.79
CA ARG A 16 -24.18 -20.40 24.86
C ARG A 16 -24.47 -19.60 26.13
N GLN A 17 -24.94 -20.30 27.16
CA GLN A 17 -25.04 -19.77 28.52
C GLN A 17 -23.65 -19.36 29.04
N GLY A 18 -23.38 -18.07 29.06
CA GLY A 18 -22.24 -17.47 29.73
C GLY A 18 -22.47 -15.96 29.80
N GLN A 19 -22.40 -15.35 30.98
CA GLN A 19 -22.50 -13.90 31.09
C GLN A 19 -21.26 -13.27 30.46
N CYS A 20 -21.46 -12.45 29.43
CA CYS A 20 -20.43 -11.54 28.94
C CYS A 20 -20.50 -10.26 29.76
N THR A 21 -19.36 -9.76 30.24
CA THR A 21 -19.33 -8.48 30.94
C THR A 21 -18.18 -7.61 30.43
N VAL A 22 -18.43 -6.32 30.24
CA VAL A 22 -17.40 -5.34 29.86
C VAL A 22 -17.16 -4.42 31.05
N SER A 23 -15.91 -4.30 31.48
CA SER A 23 -15.47 -3.39 32.54
C SER A 23 -14.61 -2.27 31.96
N VAL A 24 -15.14 -1.05 31.86
CA VAL A 24 -14.50 0.08 31.17
C VAL A 24 -13.76 0.99 32.16
N LYS A 25 -12.58 1.48 31.78
CA LYS A 25 -11.86 2.54 32.51
C LYS A 25 -12.45 3.91 32.17
N LYS A 26 -12.51 4.80 33.17
CA LYS A 26 -13.03 6.16 32.99
C LYS A 26 -12.18 7.02 32.07
N GLU A 27 -10.86 6.84 32.14
CA GLU A 27 -9.93 7.62 31.34
C GLU A 27 -9.85 7.06 29.93
N LYS A 28 -9.72 7.97 28.96
CA LYS A 28 -9.40 7.64 27.58
C LYS A 28 -8.10 6.83 27.52
N TYR A 29 -8.04 5.92 26.57
CA TYR A 29 -6.86 5.10 26.33
C TYR A 29 -5.72 6.01 25.86
N ILE A 30 -4.65 5.99 26.65
CA ILE A 30 -3.37 6.62 26.31
C ILE A 30 -2.52 5.56 25.63
N ASP A 31 -2.16 5.83 24.38
CA ASP A 31 -1.41 4.93 23.54
C ASP A 31 0.05 4.77 24.03
N THR A 32 0.80 3.79 23.49
CA THR A 32 2.20 3.56 23.92
C THR A 32 3.14 4.74 23.66
N ASN A 33 2.71 5.74 22.88
CA ASN A 33 3.44 6.99 22.62
C ASN A 33 2.91 8.17 23.44
N LYS A 34 2.05 7.92 24.43
CA LYS A 34 1.43 8.91 25.32
C LYS A 34 0.43 9.84 24.63
N ASN A 35 -0.13 9.43 23.49
CA ASN A 35 -1.22 10.17 22.86
C ASN A 35 -2.55 9.69 23.43
N GLU A 36 -3.41 10.62 23.79
CA GLU A 36 -4.80 10.33 24.14
C GLU A 36 -5.57 9.96 22.87
N THR A 37 -6.38 8.91 22.94
CA THR A 37 -7.22 8.42 21.84
C THR A 37 -8.70 8.56 22.19
N ASP A 38 -9.58 8.47 21.20
CA ASP A 38 -11.03 8.45 21.45
C ASP A 38 -11.57 7.08 21.90
N LEU A 39 -10.67 6.14 22.22
CA LEU A 39 -11.01 4.81 22.72
C LEU A 39 -10.86 4.77 24.24
N HIS A 40 -11.56 3.83 24.88
CA HIS A 40 -11.45 3.58 26.31
C HIS A 40 -10.88 2.19 26.58
N GLU A 41 -9.94 2.08 27.51
CA GLU A 41 -9.42 0.77 27.92
C GLU A 41 -10.50 -0.01 28.69
N ALA A 42 -10.69 -1.27 28.34
CA ALA A 42 -11.65 -2.13 29.00
C ALA A 42 -11.13 -3.56 29.19
N ILE A 43 -11.80 -4.29 30.08
CA ILE A 43 -11.66 -5.74 30.23
C ILE A 43 -12.98 -6.37 29.78
N TYR A 44 -12.90 -7.21 28.75
CA TYR A 44 -14.01 -8.03 28.29
C TYR A 44 -13.90 -9.42 28.91
N LYS A 45 -14.94 -9.83 29.65
CA LYS A 45 -15.01 -11.16 30.26
C LYS A 45 -16.06 -12.02 29.57
N VAL A 46 -15.68 -13.25 29.26
CA VAL A 46 -16.56 -14.30 28.72
C VAL A 46 -16.41 -15.53 29.60
N GLY A 47 -17.33 -15.70 30.56
CA GLY A 47 -17.19 -16.73 31.59
C GLY A 47 -15.90 -16.53 32.42
N PRO A 48 -15.00 -17.52 32.52
CA PRO A 48 -13.74 -17.40 33.27
C PRO A 48 -12.63 -16.66 32.51
N LEU A 49 -12.80 -16.37 31.22
CA LEU A 49 -11.78 -15.75 30.39
C LEU A 49 -11.89 -14.23 30.47
N GLU A 50 -10.76 -13.57 30.72
CA GLU A 50 -10.66 -12.11 30.70
C GLU A 50 -9.67 -11.68 29.61
N VAL A 51 -10.09 -10.76 28.76
CA VAL A 51 -9.28 -10.24 27.65
C VAL A 51 -9.26 -8.73 27.72
N LYS A 52 -8.08 -8.14 27.55
CA LYS A 52 -7.96 -6.68 27.39
C LYS A 52 -8.54 -6.28 26.04
N CYS A 53 -9.39 -5.27 26.06
CA CYS A 53 -10.05 -4.74 24.88
C CYS A 53 -10.08 -3.22 24.93
N LEU A 54 -10.57 -2.65 23.85
CA LEU A 54 -10.85 -1.23 23.76
C LEU A 54 -12.35 -1.05 23.52
N VAL A 55 -12.91 0.06 23.97
CA VAL A 55 -14.30 0.43 23.71
C VAL A 55 -14.31 1.72 22.91
N LYS A 56 -14.99 1.71 21.77
CA LYS A 56 -15.38 2.94 21.07
C LYS A 56 -16.76 3.35 21.57
N GLU A 57 -16.79 4.57 22.05
CA GLU A 57 -17.93 5.25 22.62
C GLU A 57 -18.69 5.99 21.50
N ASP A 58 -20.00 5.81 21.38
CA ASP A 58 -20.81 6.68 20.51
C ASP A 58 -20.60 8.14 20.92
N CYS A 59 -20.31 9.00 19.96
CA CYS A 59 -20.43 10.43 20.16
C CYS A 59 -21.42 11.01 19.14
N GLN A 60 -22.11 12.09 19.49
CA GLN A 60 -23.14 12.69 18.62
C GLN A 60 -22.61 13.08 17.22
N SER A 61 -21.30 13.28 17.09
CA SER A 61 -20.60 13.59 15.84
C SER A 61 -20.11 12.37 15.05
N ASP A 62 -19.98 11.20 15.69
CA ASP A 62 -19.51 9.95 15.08
C ASP A 62 -20.18 8.76 15.81
N PRO A 63 -21.48 8.53 15.56
CA PRO A 63 -22.19 7.40 16.14
C PRO A 63 -21.68 6.11 15.49
N ALA A 64 -21.40 5.09 16.31
CA ALA A 64 -21.10 3.72 15.91
C ALA A 64 -22.43 2.94 15.81
N PRO A 65 -23.05 2.88 14.62
CA PRO A 65 -24.43 2.43 14.52
C PRO A 65 -24.51 0.93 14.80
N PHE A 66 -25.54 0.50 15.53
CA PHE A 66 -25.83 -0.92 15.74
C PHE A 66 -25.96 -1.69 14.41
N GLN A 67 -26.46 -1.03 13.35
CA GLN A 67 -26.53 -1.61 12.01
C GLN A 67 -25.13 -1.94 11.45
N SER A 68 -24.16 -1.05 11.65
CA SER A 68 -22.76 -1.25 11.24
C SER A 68 -22.13 -2.40 12.03
N TYR A 69 -22.42 -2.51 13.33
CA TYR A 69 -22.06 -3.69 14.12
C TYR A 69 -22.63 -4.98 13.52
N CYS A 70 -23.92 -5.02 13.20
CA CYS A 70 -24.55 -6.22 12.63
C CYS A 70 -23.88 -6.69 11.32
N ILE A 71 -23.35 -5.76 10.52
CA ILE A 71 -22.62 -6.05 9.28
C ILE A 71 -21.19 -6.53 9.59
N LEU A 72 -20.54 -5.94 10.59
CA LEU A 72 -19.13 -6.16 10.90
C LEU A 72 -18.86 -7.28 11.92
N GLN A 73 -19.87 -7.74 12.66
CA GLN A 73 -19.71 -8.69 13.77
C GLN A 73 -18.98 -9.98 13.37
N ASP A 74 -19.17 -10.45 12.14
CA ASP A 74 -18.54 -11.67 11.59
C ASP A 74 -17.35 -11.36 10.66
N PHE A 75 -17.11 -10.09 10.34
CA PHE A 75 -16.05 -9.70 9.45
C PHE A 75 -14.70 -9.78 10.16
N ARG A 76 -13.75 -10.54 9.61
CA ARG A 76 -12.40 -10.70 10.18
C ARG A 76 -11.35 -10.51 9.11
N HIS A 77 -10.39 -9.62 9.37
CA HIS A 77 -9.28 -9.34 8.48
C HIS A 77 -8.01 -8.97 9.27
N LEU A 78 -6.84 -9.35 8.76
CA LEU A 78 -5.57 -9.10 9.45
C LEU A 78 -5.28 -7.61 9.66
N ASN A 79 -5.74 -6.75 8.74
CA ASN A 79 -5.52 -5.30 8.79
C ASN A 79 -6.73 -4.48 9.24
N ILE A 80 -7.75 -5.12 9.84
CA ILE A 80 -8.91 -4.42 10.43
C ILE A 80 -8.98 -4.73 11.93
N VAL A 81 -9.37 -3.73 12.72
CA VAL A 81 -9.65 -3.91 14.16
C VAL A 81 -10.88 -4.80 14.29
N SER A 82 -10.77 -5.90 15.03
CA SER A 82 -11.88 -6.84 15.17
C SER A 82 -12.91 -6.27 16.14
N ILE A 83 -14.18 -6.35 15.75
CA ILE A 83 -15.29 -6.00 16.63
C ILE A 83 -15.72 -7.27 17.35
N GLU A 84 -15.49 -7.29 18.66
CA GLU A 84 -15.73 -8.45 19.51
C GLU A 84 -17.17 -8.47 20.01
N ASN A 85 -17.78 -7.29 20.24
CA ASN A 85 -19.16 -7.19 20.68
C ASN A 85 -19.72 -5.76 20.60
N TYR A 86 -21.01 -5.60 20.95
CA TYR A 86 -21.71 -4.32 21.08
C TYR A 86 -22.64 -4.32 22.30
N TYR A 87 -22.75 -3.20 22.99
CA TYR A 87 -23.72 -3.01 24.08
C TYR A 87 -24.26 -1.58 24.12
N PHE A 88 -25.40 -1.41 24.78
CA PHE A 88 -25.94 -0.10 25.11
C PHE A 88 -25.58 0.24 26.55
N ASP A 89 -25.17 1.48 26.79
CA ASP A 89 -24.95 1.97 28.15
C ASP A 89 -26.27 2.32 28.89
N GLU A 90 -26.15 2.87 30.10
CA GLU A 90 -27.31 3.25 30.92
C GLU A 90 -28.16 4.37 30.29
N CYS A 91 -27.56 5.16 29.40
CA CYS A 91 -28.22 6.24 28.66
C CYS A 91 -28.82 5.76 27.33
N GLY A 92 -28.59 4.50 26.94
CA GLY A 92 -29.03 3.95 25.66
C GLY A 92 -28.09 4.27 24.50
N GLU A 93 -26.88 4.76 24.75
CA GLU A 93 -25.87 5.03 23.73
C GLU A 93 -25.10 3.76 23.38
N GLY A 94 -24.79 3.60 22.09
CA GLY A 94 -24.09 2.45 21.55
C GLY A 94 -22.61 2.41 21.92
N ARG A 95 -22.08 1.22 22.21
CA ARG A 95 -20.67 1.01 22.54
C ARG A 95 -20.15 -0.21 21.80
N MET A 96 -19.11 -0.03 21.00
CA MET A 96 -18.42 -1.13 20.30
C MET A 96 -17.24 -1.65 21.12
N VAL A 97 -17.18 -2.95 21.35
CA VAL A 97 -16.05 -3.63 21.98
C VAL A 97 -15.08 -4.09 20.88
N LEU A 98 -13.83 -3.66 20.98
CA LEU A 98 -12.81 -3.79 19.94
C LEU A 98 -11.63 -4.61 20.45
N SER A 99 -10.95 -5.30 19.52
CA SER A 99 -9.64 -5.90 19.78
C SER A 99 -8.60 -4.85 20.18
N TRP A 100 -7.63 -5.24 21.01
CA TRP A 100 -6.54 -4.36 21.46
C TRP A 100 -5.67 -3.82 20.31
N VAL A 101 -5.26 -2.56 20.43
CA VAL A 101 -4.22 -1.91 19.60
C VAL A 101 -3.20 -1.18 20.48
N ASP A 102 -1.98 -1.01 19.99
CA ASP A 102 -0.86 -0.52 20.83
C ASP A 102 -0.55 0.97 20.66
N GLN A 103 -0.78 1.53 19.47
CA GLN A 103 -0.52 2.93 19.17
C GLN A 103 -1.32 3.43 17.97
N THR A 104 -1.50 4.74 17.90
CA THR A 104 -2.01 5.41 16.68
C THR A 104 -0.94 5.44 15.60
N LEU A 105 -1.35 5.39 14.32
CA LEU A 105 -0.41 5.56 13.19
C LEU A 105 0.20 6.96 13.21
N ARG A 106 -0.61 8.00 13.48
CA ARG A 106 -0.14 9.39 13.63
C ARG A 106 0.95 9.50 14.69
N GLY A 107 0.72 8.94 15.89
CA GLY A 107 1.69 8.96 16.98
C GLY A 107 2.99 8.23 16.63
N TRP A 108 2.91 7.09 15.94
CA TRP A 108 4.08 6.38 15.45
C TRP A 108 4.87 7.18 14.41
N LEU A 109 4.18 7.83 13.45
CA LEU A 109 4.79 8.65 12.41
C LEU A 109 5.59 9.82 12.99
N VAL A 110 5.01 10.55 13.95
CA VAL A 110 5.69 11.65 14.65
C VAL A 110 6.95 11.15 15.36
N LYS A 111 6.86 10.00 16.01
CA LYS A 111 7.98 9.39 16.73
C LYS A 111 9.10 8.93 15.80
N VAL A 112 8.79 8.30 14.67
CA VAL A 112 9.81 7.83 13.70
C VAL A 112 10.34 8.95 12.79
N ALA A 113 9.66 10.09 12.75
CA ALA A 113 10.19 11.31 12.16
C ALA A 113 11.34 11.89 13.02
N ASP A 114 11.32 11.66 14.34
CA ASP A 114 12.45 12.00 15.21
C ASP A 114 13.63 11.03 14.96
N GLU A 115 14.81 11.58 14.67
CA GLU A 115 15.99 10.88 14.13
C GLU A 115 16.61 9.84 15.07
N LYS A 116 16.17 9.80 16.32
CA LYS A 116 16.70 8.92 17.37
C LYS A 116 16.12 7.51 17.32
N HIS A 117 15.09 7.26 16.52
CA HIS A 117 14.47 5.94 16.42
C HIS A 117 15.13 5.02 15.39
N ARG A 118 15.27 3.74 15.78
CA ARG A 118 15.79 2.66 14.91
C ARG A 118 14.89 2.38 13.70
N LEU A 119 13.58 2.54 13.88
CA LEU A 119 12.59 2.37 12.81
C LEU A 119 12.35 3.71 12.13
N LYS A 120 12.24 3.69 10.80
CA LYS A 120 11.93 4.87 9.99
C LYS A 120 10.74 4.56 9.09
N ALA A 121 9.84 5.54 8.92
CA ALA A 121 8.80 5.45 7.90
C ALA A 121 9.36 5.67 6.49
N PHE A 122 10.42 6.47 6.37
CA PHE A 122 11.07 6.79 5.10
C PHE A 122 12.59 6.60 5.19
N GLU A 123 13.14 6.00 4.14
CA GLU A 123 14.57 5.87 3.91
C GLU A 123 15.00 7.02 3.01
N SER A 124 15.93 7.85 3.51
CA SER A 124 16.36 9.06 2.83
C SER A 124 17.74 8.89 2.22
N THR A 125 17.89 9.36 1.00
CA THR A 125 19.19 9.61 0.34
C THR A 125 19.50 11.11 0.40
N CYS A 126 20.65 11.53 -0.13
CA CYS A 126 21.00 12.95 -0.24
C CYS A 126 20.06 13.76 -1.15
N MET A 127 19.28 13.13 -2.02
CA MET A 127 18.44 13.81 -3.03
C MET A 127 16.93 13.62 -2.82
N SER A 128 16.51 12.47 -2.29
CA SER A 128 15.08 12.13 -2.15
C SER A 128 14.87 11.09 -1.04
N CYS A 129 13.62 10.82 -0.69
CA CYS A 129 13.27 9.71 0.20
C CYS A 129 12.29 8.72 -0.45
N LYS A 130 12.37 7.46 -0.01
CA LYS A 130 11.49 6.36 -0.39
C LYS A 130 10.81 5.80 0.86
N PRO A 131 9.59 5.24 0.76
CA PRO A 131 8.98 4.56 1.89
C PRO A 131 9.87 3.41 2.34
N SER A 132 10.03 3.24 3.65
CA SER A 132 10.71 2.06 4.18
C SER A 132 9.90 0.80 3.88
N THR A 133 10.55 -0.36 3.94
CA THR A 133 9.85 -1.65 3.74
C THR A 133 8.66 -1.82 4.69
N ILE A 134 8.77 -1.31 5.92
CA ILE A 134 7.70 -1.41 6.93
C ILE A 134 6.53 -0.51 6.54
N PHE A 135 6.78 0.76 6.23
CA PHE A 135 5.71 1.69 5.87
C PHE A 135 5.03 1.27 4.56
N ARG A 136 5.81 0.79 3.58
CA ARG A 136 5.25 0.23 2.34
C ARG A 136 4.30 -0.95 2.61
N LYS A 137 4.68 -1.87 3.50
CA LYS A 137 3.80 -2.98 3.92
C LYS A 137 2.55 -2.50 4.64
N MET A 138 2.62 -1.44 5.43
CA MET A 138 1.43 -0.83 6.05
C MET A 138 0.49 -0.27 4.98
N VAL A 139 1.00 0.50 4.01
CA VAL A 139 0.19 1.01 2.89
C VAL A 139 -0.52 -0.11 2.14
N ILE A 140 0.21 -1.19 1.85
CA ILE A 140 -0.35 -2.37 1.18
C ILE A 140 -1.40 -3.06 2.06
N GLY A 141 -1.15 -3.22 3.36
CA GLY A 141 -2.10 -3.81 4.31
C GLY A 141 -3.40 -3.00 4.43
N MET A 142 -3.32 -1.66 4.34
CA MET A 142 -4.51 -0.81 4.27
C MET A 142 -5.30 -1.06 2.99
N CYS A 143 -4.60 -1.14 1.85
CA CYS A 143 -5.24 -1.44 0.56
C CYS A 143 -5.89 -2.83 0.57
N ASP A 144 -5.28 -3.82 1.23
CA ASP A 144 -5.81 -5.18 1.32
C ASP A 144 -7.08 -5.26 2.17
N ALA A 145 -7.08 -4.59 3.32
CA ALA A 145 -8.28 -4.42 4.13
C ALA A 145 -9.45 -3.83 3.32
N VAL A 146 -9.21 -2.69 2.67
CA VAL A 146 -10.24 -2.01 1.87
C VAL A 146 -10.69 -2.88 0.72
N GLN A 147 -9.78 -3.47 -0.04
CA GLN A 147 -10.13 -4.34 -1.17
C GLN A 147 -10.96 -5.56 -0.70
N CYS A 148 -10.66 -6.12 0.47
CA CYS A 148 -11.41 -7.23 1.06
C CYS A 148 -12.84 -6.80 1.44
N MET A 149 -13.02 -5.64 2.07
CA MET A 149 -14.35 -5.12 2.42
C MET A 149 -15.21 -4.89 1.18
N LEU A 150 -14.65 -4.21 0.17
CA LEU A 150 -15.34 -3.91 -1.09
C LEU A 150 -15.78 -5.19 -1.81
N LYS A 151 -14.93 -6.22 -1.85
CA LYS A 151 -15.27 -7.54 -2.42
C LYS A 151 -16.45 -8.22 -1.71
N ASN A 152 -16.64 -7.95 -0.42
CA ASN A 152 -17.74 -8.49 0.38
C ASN A 152 -18.96 -7.55 0.42
N ASN A 153 -19.01 -6.52 -0.44
CA ASN A 153 -20.07 -5.50 -0.48
C ASN A 153 -20.23 -4.70 0.83
N VAL A 154 -19.15 -4.58 1.61
CA VAL A 154 -19.10 -3.75 2.82
C VAL A 154 -18.31 -2.50 2.47
N TYR A 155 -18.95 -1.34 2.62
CA TYR A 155 -18.37 -0.05 2.22
C TYR A 155 -18.21 0.83 3.45
N PRO A 156 -16.98 1.11 3.90
CA PRO A 156 -16.74 2.14 4.91
C PRO A 156 -17.31 3.50 4.46
N CYS A 157 -17.92 4.23 5.39
CA CYS A 157 -18.43 5.58 5.09
C CYS A 157 -17.31 6.60 4.91
N SER A 158 -16.22 6.46 5.67
CA SER A 158 -15.01 7.27 5.60
C SER A 158 -13.81 6.48 6.11
N ILE A 159 -12.61 6.87 5.69
CA ILE A 159 -11.36 6.37 6.27
C ILE A 159 -10.46 7.55 6.58
N LEU A 160 -10.22 7.82 7.86
CA LEU A 160 -9.38 8.93 8.30
C LEU A 160 -8.07 8.42 8.93
N LEU A 161 -7.06 9.28 9.02
CA LEU A 161 -5.78 8.92 9.63
C LEU A 161 -5.94 8.56 11.12
N ASP A 162 -6.92 9.17 11.80
CA ASP A 162 -7.19 8.95 13.23
C ASP A 162 -7.89 7.60 13.48
N ASP A 163 -8.45 6.98 12.44
CA ASP A 163 -9.01 5.62 12.49
C ASP A 163 -7.94 4.53 12.31
N ILE A 164 -6.67 4.90 12.16
CA ILE A 164 -5.61 3.96 11.81
C ILE A 164 -4.67 3.77 12.98
N TYR A 165 -4.60 2.51 13.40
CA TYR A 165 -3.83 2.06 14.56
C TYR A 165 -2.76 1.06 14.13
N LEU A 166 -1.83 0.79 15.03
CA LEU A 166 -0.78 -0.20 14.87
C LEU A 166 -0.82 -1.20 16.02
N VAL A 167 -0.55 -2.45 15.68
CA VAL A 167 -0.25 -3.52 16.62
C VAL A 167 1.21 -3.89 16.48
N ASN A 168 1.94 -3.85 17.59
CA ASN A 168 3.36 -4.10 17.68
C ASN A 168 3.58 -5.57 18.08
N HIS A 169 3.87 -6.40 17.09
CA HIS A 169 4.47 -7.72 17.29
C HIS A 169 5.98 -7.65 17.00
N ALA A 170 6.52 -8.58 16.21
CA ALA A 170 7.89 -8.51 15.70
C ALA A 170 8.10 -7.33 14.73
N SER A 171 7.06 -6.97 13.97
CA SER A 171 7.00 -5.78 13.11
C SER A 171 5.66 -5.07 13.28
N PRO A 172 5.62 -3.73 13.31
CA PRO A 172 4.36 -3.00 13.44
C PRO A 172 3.43 -3.32 12.26
N THR A 173 2.20 -3.72 12.56
CA THR A 173 1.17 -4.08 11.58
C THR A 173 0.03 -3.08 11.66
N VAL A 174 -0.42 -2.58 10.51
CA VAL A 174 -1.52 -1.61 10.44
C VAL A 174 -2.87 -2.27 10.70
N LYS A 175 -3.74 -1.57 11.41
CA LYS A 175 -5.12 -1.92 11.70
C LYS A 175 -6.02 -0.71 11.45
N ILE A 176 -6.96 -0.84 10.52
CA ILE A 176 -7.99 0.16 10.28
C ILE A 176 -9.16 -0.12 11.22
N LEU A 177 -9.56 0.86 12.00
CA LEU A 177 -10.81 0.84 12.73
C LEU A 177 -11.93 1.29 11.78
N VAL A 178 -12.92 0.44 11.57
CA VAL A 178 -14.10 0.80 10.80
C VAL A 178 -15.31 0.70 11.71
N SER A 179 -15.84 1.86 12.12
CA SER A 179 -17.04 1.94 12.96
C SER A 179 -18.33 2.12 12.18
N ASP A 180 -18.25 2.70 10.98
CA ASP A 180 -19.43 2.96 10.16
C ASP A 180 -19.30 2.40 8.75
N VAL A 181 -20.32 1.63 8.35
CA VAL A 181 -20.37 0.94 7.05
C VAL A 181 -21.78 0.94 6.48
N ILE A 182 -21.83 0.91 5.15
CA ILE A 182 -23.06 0.68 4.39
C ILE A 182 -22.92 -0.54 3.48
N GLN A 183 -24.04 -1.20 3.23
CA GLN A 183 -24.15 -2.23 2.20
C GLN A 183 -24.82 -1.65 0.96
N ILE A 184 -24.12 -1.69 -0.17
CA ILE A 184 -24.62 -1.14 -1.42
C ILE A 184 -24.95 -2.28 -2.37
N TYR A 185 -26.21 -2.34 -2.81
CA TYR A 185 -26.71 -3.39 -3.71
C TYR A 185 -26.75 -2.96 -5.19
N ARG A 186 -26.77 -1.65 -5.48
CA ARG A 186 -26.81 -1.11 -6.85
C ARG A 186 -25.42 -0.83 -7.41
N ASN A 187 -25.09 -1.41 -8.56
CA ASN A 187 -23.75 -1.30 -9.18
C ASN A 187 -23.28 0.13 -9.45
N SER A 188 -24.14 1.04 -9.90
CA SER A 188 -23.75 2.44 -10.16
C SER A 188 -23.28 3.17 -8.90
N HIS A 189 -23.93 2.89 -7.76
CA HIS A 189 -23.58 3.50 -6.47
C HIS A 189 -22.32 2.86 -5.87
N ARG A 190 -22.03 1.59 -6.19
CA ARG A 190 -20.79 0.92 -5.78
C ARG A 190 -19.58 1.63 -6.36
N ILE A 191 -19.56 1.85 -7.66
CA ILE A 191 -18.42 2.48 -8.36
C ILE A 191 -18.13 3.88 -7.79
N SER A 192 -19.17 4.67 -7.51
CA SER A 192 -18.98 6.01 -6.95
C SER A 192 -18.43 5.97 -5.51
N HIS A 193 -18.93 5.06 -4.66
CA HIS A 193 -18.44 4.92 -3.28
C HIS A 193 -17.04 4.32 -3.23
N GLU A 194 -16.72 3.33 -4.06
CA GLU A 194 -15.36 2.78 -4.18
C GLU A 194 -14.36 3.88 -4.51
N ARG A 195 -14.71 4.79 -5.43
CA ARG A 195 -13.86 5.92 -5.78
C ARG A 195 -13.61 6.87 -4.61
N LEU A 196 -14.62 7.13 -3.77
CA LEU A 196 -14.49 7.95 -2.57
C LEU A 196 -13.59 7.25 -1.54
N ILE A 197 -13.84 5.98 -1.25
CA ILE A 197 -13.03 5.22 -0.29
C ILE A 197 -11.55 5.15 -0.71
N TRP A 198 -11.28 4.91 -2.00
CA TRP A 198 -9.90 4.93 -2.50
C TRP A 198 -9.27 6.33 -2.49
N LYS A 199 -10.09 7.38 -2.54
CA LYS A 199 -9.62 8.75 -2.39
C LYS A 199 -9.19 8.97 -0.93
N ASP A 200 -10.01 8.58 0.04
CA ASP A 200 -9.70 8.68 1.47
C ASP A 200 -8.40 7.95 1.81
N VAL A 201 -8.20 6.72 1.33
CA VAL A 201 -6.94 5.97 1.54
C VAL A 201 -5.72 6.72 0.98
N ARG A 202 -5.86 7.38 -0.18
CA ARG A 202 -4.76 8.19 -0.74
C ARG A 202 -4.50 9.44 0.09
N GLU A 203 -5.55 10.13 0.55
CA GLU A 203 -5.42 11.31 1.42
C GLU A 203 -4.74 10.95 2.74
N VAL A 204 -5.10 9.83 3.36
CA VAL A 204 -4.40 9.26 4.53
C VAL A 204 -2.92 9.06 4.26
N VAL A 205 -2.56 8.44 3.14
CA VAL A 205 -1.16 8.18 2.79
C VAL A 205 -0.40 9.48 2.52
N GLU A 206 -1.03 10.47 1.89
CA GLU A 206 -0.47 11.81 1.69
C GLU A 206 -0.24 12.56 3.01
N GLU A 207 -1.16 12.45 3.97
CA GLU A 207 -0.96 12.96 5.32
C GLU A 207 0.22 12.26 6.01
N CYS A 208 0.33 10.94 5.89
CA CYS A 208 1.46 10.19 6.46
C CYS A 208 2.81 10.65 5.89
N VAL A 209 2.85 10.87 4.57
CA VAL A 209 4.03 11.44 3.88
C VAL A 209 4.32 12.83 4.42
N THR A 210 3.32 13.69 4.58
CA THR A 210 3.49 15.05 5.08
C THR A 210 4.07 15.08 6.50
N ILE A 211 3.67 14.15 7.36
CA ILE A 211 4.14 14.06 8.75
C ILE A 211 5.58 13.54 8.82
N ALA A 212 5.93 12.50 8.07
CA ALA A 212 7.17 11.74 8.29
C ALA A 212 8.26 11.93 7.22
N ALA A 213 7.93 12.43 6.02
CA ALA A 213 8.92 12.64 4.97
C ALA A 213 9.65 13.97 5.16
N LYS A 214 10.97 13.90 5.42
CA LYS A 214 11.82 15.09 5.58
C LYS A 214 12.31 15.69 4.27
N ARG A 215 12.10 15.00 3.15
CA ARG A 215 12.65 15.33 1.83
C ARG A 215 11.60 15.05 0.77
N ALA A 216 11.83 15.55 -0.44
CA ALA A 216 11.02 15.21 -1.59
C ALA A 216 10.96 13.69 -1.79
N ILE A 217 9.76 13.17 -2.02
CA ILE A 217 9.53 11.76 -2.33
C ILE A 217 10.11 11.44 -3.70
N HIS A 218 10.81 10.31 -3.79
CA HIS A 218 11.36 9.81 -5.06
C HIS A 218 10.24 9.66 -6.10
N PRO A 219 10.42 10.06 -7.37
CA PRO A 219 9.38 10.01 -8.39
C PRO A 219 8.65 8.66 -8.50
N ASP A 220 9.40 7.55 -8.52
CA ASP A 220 8.80 6.20 -8.57
C ASP A 220 7.94 5.88 -7.33
N ALA A 221 8.39 6.28 -6.13
CA ALA A 221 7.61 6.09 -4.91
C ALA A 221 6.36 6.97 -4.88
N LYS A 222 6.42 8.16 -5.49
CA LYS A 222 5.25 9.01 -5.67
C LYS A 222 4.21 8.33 -6.58
N ARG A 223 4.67 7.70 -7.68
CA ARG A 223 3.78 6.94 -8.57
C ARG A 223 3.18 5.72 -7.87
N PHE A 224 3.94 5.03 -7.03
CA PHE A 224 3.42 3.95 -6.17
C PHE A 224 2.20 4.40 -5.35
N PHE A 225 2.28 5.55 -4.66
CA PHE A 225 1.15 6.08 -3.89
C PHE A 225 -0.02 6.48 -4.80
N GLN A 226 0.27 7.05 -5.98
CA GLN A 226 -0.77 7.38 -6.96
C GLN A 226 -1.46 6.15 -7.55
N TYR A 227 -0.79 5.00 -7.56
CA TYR A 227 -1.31 3.73 -8.09
C TYR A 227 -2.31 3.04 -7.13
N ILE A 228 -2.42 3.51 -5.88
CA ILE A 228 -3.40 3.02 -4.90
C ILE A 228 -4.82 3.15 -5.45
N GLY A 229 -5.58 2.05 -5.37
CA GLY A 229 -6.98 1.98 -5.82
C GLY A 229 -7.19 1.86 -7.34
N PHE A 230 -6.12 1.93 -8.15
CA PHE A 230 -6.20 1.65 -9.60
C PHE A 230 -5.98 0.16 -9.91
N ALA A 231 -5.31 -0.56 -9.03
CA ALA A 231 -4.92 -1.95 -9.25
C ALA A 231 -5.13 -2.80 -8.00
N SER A 232 -5.06 -4.13 -8.17
CA SER A 232 -5.14 -5.08 -7.05
C SER A 232 -3.94 -4.96 -6.11
N VAL A 233 -4.11 -5.36 -4.85
CA VAL A 233 -3.03 -5.46 -3.85
C VAL A 233 -1.80 -6.21 -4.37
N LYS A 234 -1.98 -7.34 -5.05
CA LYS A 234 -0.88 -8.10 -5.66
C LYS A 234 -0.02 -7.26 -6.62
N LYS A 235 -0.65 -6.37 -7.38
CA LYS A 235 0.04 -5.45 -8.31
C LYS A 235 0.73 -4.31 -7.56
N LEU A 236 0.22 -3.89 -6.41
CA LEU A 236 0.91 -2.92 -5.54
C LEU A 236 2.14 -3.56 -4.88
N GLU A 237 2.05 -4.82 -4.46
CA GLU A 237 3.18 -5.55 -3.85
C GLU A 237 4.39 -5.59 -4.80
N SER A 238 4.17 -5.95 -6.07
CA SER A 238 5.20 -6.04 -7.10
C SER A 238 5.52 -4.72 -7.81
N TYR A 239 5.02 -3.58 -7.33
CA TYR A 239 5.27 -2.29 -7.97
C TYR A 239 6.79 -1.94 -8.00
N PRO A 240 7.30 -1.31 -9.09
CA PRO A 240 8.75 -1.18 -9.35
C PRO A 240 9.52 -0.17 -8.50
N ASP A 241 8.89 0.53 -7.55
CA ASP A 241 9.53 1.57 -6.72
C ASP A 241 10.71 1.05 -5.86
N THR A 242 10.69 -0.25 -5.58
CA THR A 242 11.66 -0.98 -4.74
C THR A 242 12.50 -2.01 -5.50
N TRP A 243 12.32 -2.14 -6.82
CA TRP A 243 13.04 -3.13 -7.61
C TRP A 243 14.55 -2.91 -7.62
N ASN A 244 15.29 -4.00 -7.39
CA ASN A 244 16.73 -4.04 -7.65
C ASN A 244 17.00 -4.33 -9.14
N ASP A 245 18.27 -4.38 -9.52
CA ASP A 245 18.67 -4.61 -10.91
C ASP A 245 18.26 -5.99 -11.43
N GLN A 246 18.26 -7.01 -10.58
CA GLN A 246 17.81 -8.35 -10.94
C GLN A 246 16.31 -8.38 -11.22
N ASP A 247 15.50 -7.69 -10.41
CA ASP A 247 14.05 -7.60 -10.62
C ASP A 247 13.73 -6.96 -11.98
N LYS A 248 14.42 -5.87 -12.33
CA LYS A 248 14.29 -5.18 -13.62
C LYS A 248 14.67 -6.08 -14.79
N ILE A 249 15.77 -6.84 -14.67
CA ILE A 249 16.21 -7.80 -15.68
C ILE A 249 15.14 -8.87 -15.89
N GLN A 250 14.67 -9.50 -14.81
CA GLN A 250 13.65 -10.56 -14.90
C GLN A 250 12.34 -10.04 -15.48
N TYR A 251 11.92 -8.84 -15.07
CA TYR A 251 10.72 -8.22 -15.60
C TYR A 251 10.81 -7.96 -17.10
N LEU A 252 11.91 -7.37 -17.58
CA LEU A 252 12.09 -7.10 -19.01
C LEU A 252 12.17 -8.39 -19.83
N LEU A 253 12.85 -9.42 -19.32
CA LEU A 253 12.89 -10.75 -19.96
C LEU A 253 11.49 -11.38 -20.03
N HIS A 254 10.71 -11.27 -18.95
CA HIS A 254 9.34 -11.78 -18.86
C HIS A 254 8.41 -11.08 -19.86
N VAL A 255 8.34 -9.75 -19.81
CA VAL A 255 7.48 -8.95 -20.70
C VAL A 255 7.77 -9.25 -22.17
N MET A 256 9.06 -9.30 -22.54
CA MET A 256 9.45 -9.53 -23.93
C MET A 256 9.30 -10.99 -24.40
N SER A 257 9.00 -11.91 -23.48
CA SER A 257 8.58 -13.28 -23.83
C SER A 257 7.08 -13.37 -24.17
N GLY A 258 6.30 -12.33 -23.85
CA GLY A 258 4.88 -12.26 -24.14
C GLY A 258 4.55 -12.12 -25.63
N LYS A 259 3.24 -12.12 -25.94
CA LYS A 259 2.76 -11.97 -27.33
C LYS A 259 3.16 -10.61 -27.89
N LYS A 260 3.97 -10.60 -28.96
CA LYS A 260 4.47 -9.37 -29.63
C LYS A 260 3.39 -8.32 -29.83
N ASN A 261 2.25 -8.69 -30.43
CA ASN A 261 1.19 -7.75 -30.75
C ASN A 261 0.57 -7.08 -29.51
N TYR A 262 0.51 -7.79 -28.37
CA TYR A 262 0.02 -7.24 -27.11
C TYR A 262 1.03 -6.26 -26.51
N VAL A 263 2.29 -6.69 -26.38
CA VAL A 263 3.34 -5.86 -25.77
C VAL A 263 3.58 -4.61 -26.62
N SER A 264 3.65 -4.76 -27.95
CA SER A 264 3.84 -3.64 -28.87
C SER A 264 2.69 -2.62 -28.77
N SER A 265 1.43 -3.06 -28.74
CA SER A 265 0.29 -2.13 -28.63
C SER A 265 0.29 -1.36 -27.31
N LYS A 266 0.63 -2.03 -26.20
CA LYS A 266 0.72 -1.39 -24.88
C LYS A 266 1.87 -0.39 -24.78
N VAL A 267 3.06 -0.79 -25.23
CA VAL A 267 4.26 0.05 -25.18
C VAL A 267 4.12 1.28 -26.08
N ASN A 268 3.50 1.13 -27.25
CA ASN A 268 3.21 2.26 -28.15
C ASN A 268 2.16 3.24 -27.57
N GLY A 269 1.37 2.81 -26.60
CA GLY A 269 0.45 3.68 -25.85
C GLY A 269 1.13 4.50 -24.75
N ILE A 270 2.38 4.21 -24.40
CA ILE A 270 3.09 4.92 -23.34
C ILE A 270 3.53 6.29 -23.84
N ARG A 271 3.07 7.34 -23.16
CA ARG A 271 3.42 8.71 -23.51
C ARG A 271 4.93 8.94 -23.34
N ASN A 272 5.56 9.53 -24.35
CA ASN A 272 6.98 9.88 -24.38
C ASN A 272 7.96 8.70 -24.27
N PHE A 273 7.49 7.46 -24.42
CA PHE A 273 8.36 6.30 -24.45
C PHE A 273 9.00 6.14 -25.84
N ASN A 274 10.24 6.60 -25.98
CA ASN A 274 10.94 6.67 -27.25
C ASN A 274 12.34 6.09 -27.14
N TRP A 275 12.90 5.70 -28.30
CA TRP A 275 14.31 5.41 -28.45
C TRP A 275 15.17 6.58 -27.96
N PRO A 276 16.34 6.31 -27.37
CA PRO A 276 17.23 7.34 -26.89
C PRO A 276 17.77 8.17 -28.07
N LYS A 277 17.85 9.49 -27.88
CA LYS A 277 18.37 10.43 -28.89
C LYS A 277 19.37 11.37 -28.24
N GLU A 278 20.48 11.62 -28.91
CA GLU A 278 21.40 12.72 -28.58
C GLU A 278 20.80 14.07 -29.01
N ASN A 279 21.41 15.18 -28.60
CA ASN A 279 20.97 16.54 -28.98
C ASN A 279 20.92 16.74 -30.50
N SER A 280 21.70 15.97 -31.27
CA SER A 280 21.68 15.97 -32.73
C SER A 280 20.52 15.18 -33.34
N GLY A 281 19.66 14.57 -32.54
CA GLY A 281 18.57 13.68 -32.98
C GLY A 281 18.99 12.26 -33.35
N HIS A 282 20.28 11.93 -33.27
CA HIS A 282 20.84 10.62 -33.61
C HIS A 282 20.80 9.65 -32.42
N LEU A 283 20.82 8.36 -32.72
CA LEU A 283 20.94 7.30 -31.71
C LEU A 283 22.31 7.40 -30.99
N PRO A 284 22.36 7.39 -29.65
CA PRO A 284 23.62 7.42 -28.92
C PRO A 284 24.55 6.29 -29.31
N ARG A 285 25.86 6.54 -29.27
CA ARG A 285 26.88 5.57 -29.69
C ARG A 285 26.66 4.18 -29.09
N LEU A 286 26.42 4.10 -27.79
CA LEU A 286 26.17 2.83 -27.09
C LEU A 286 25.05 2.00 -27.76
N PHE A 287 23.91 2.63 -28.07
CA PHE A 287 22.77 1.94 -28.68
C PHE A 287 22.97 1.69 -30.17
N ARG A 288 23.75 2.52 -30.86
CA ARG A 288 24.13 2.30 -32.25
C ARG A 288 25.02 1.07 -32.37
N ASP A 289 26.09 1.02 -31.59
CA ASP A 289 27.03 -0.10 -31.55
C ASP A 289 26.32 -1.40 -31.15
N LEU A 290 25.40 -1.34 -30.16
CA LEU A 290 24.58 -2.48 -29.75
C LEU A 290 23.63 -2.96 -30.85
N LYS A 291 22.94 -2.02 -31.53
CA LYS A 291 22.04 -2.32 -32.65
C LYS A 291 22.81 -2.99 -33.78
N ASP A 292 23.89 -2.36 -34.23
CA ASP A 292 24.68 -2.84 -35.37
C ASP A 292 25.25 -4.24 -35.12
N HIS A 293 25.76 -4.48 -33.91
CA HIS A 293 26.21 -5.81 -33.50
C HIS A 293 25.08 -6.84 -33.57
N GLN A 294 23.91 -6.55 -33.01
CA GLN A 294 22.81 -7.52 -33.00
C GLN A 294 22.22 -7.77 -34.39
N GLU A 295 22.10 -6.74 -35.23
CA GLU A 295 21.62 -6.92 -36.61
C GLU A 295 22.58 -7.78 -37.42
N LYS A 296 23.89 -7.63 -37.20
CA LYS A 296 24.92 -8.46 -37.83
C LYS A 296 24.89 -9.92 -37.36
N GLU A 297 24.88 -10.15 -36.04
CA GLU A 297 24.99 -11.51 -35.48
C GLU A 297 23.70 -12.31 -35.62
N THR A 298 22.53 -11.67 -35.46
CA THR A 298 21.24 -12.38 -35.41
C THR A 298 20.39 -12.25 -36.67
N LYS A 299 20.84 -11.45 -37.66
CA LYS A 299 20.04 -11.05 -38.84
C LYS A 299 18.69 -10.41 -38.49
N SER A 300 18.55 -9.92 -37.26
CA SER A 300 17.38 -9.13 -36.85
C SER A 300 17.46 -7.73 -37.46
N THR A 301 16.32 -7.05 -37.60
CA THR A 301 16.25 -5.63 -37.98
C THR A 301 15.51 -4.86 -36.89
N TYR A 302 15.99 -3.66 -36.52
CA TYR A 302 15.35 -2.81 -35.53
C TYR A 302 14.85 -1.50 -36.12
N ASN A 303 13.57 -1.19 -35.92
CA ASN A 303 12.99 0.09 -36.29
C ASN A 303 13.14 1.10 -35.14
N THR A 304 13.97 2.13 -35.36
CA THR A 304 14.22 3.19 -34.36
C THR A 304 13.03 4.14 -34.13
N ASN A 305 11.95 3.96 -34.89
CA ASN A 305 10.66 4.63 -34.67
C ASN A 305 9.65 3.76 -33.90
N ASP A 306 9.98 2.50 -33.61
CA ASP A 306 9.11 1.56 -32.88
C ASP A 306 9.66 1.33 -31.46
N PRO A 307 9.02 1.89 -30.41
CA PRO A 307 9.39 1.66 -29.02
C PRO A 307 9.43 0.19 -28.58
N TYR A 308 8.68 -0.71 -29.23
CA TYR A 308 8.80 -2.15 -28.96
C TYR A 308 10.19 -2.68 -29.35
N ASP A 309 10.73 -2.23 -30.48
CA ASP A 309 12.05 -2.64 -30.93
C ASP A 309 13.17 -2.09 -30.04
N TYR A 310 12.94 -0.95 -29.38
CA TYR A 310 13.85 -0.45 -28.34
C TYR A 310 13.94 -1.45 -27.17
N LEU A 311 12.79 -1.87 -26.63
CA LEU A 311 12.76 -2.86 -25.55
C LEU A 311 13.36 -4.20 -25.98
N ARG A 312 13.11 -4.61 -27.23
CA ARG A 312 13.71 -5.83 -27.80
C ARG A 312 15.22 -5.74 -27.86
N LEU A 313 15.77 -4.61 -28.30
CA LEU A 313 17.22 -4.38 -28.32
C LEU A 313 17.80 -4.44 -26.90
N CYS A 314 17.20 -3.73 -25.94
CA CYS A 314 17.62 -3.74 -24.53
C CYS A 314 17.60 -5.15 -23.94
N ARG A 315 16.51 -5.89 -24.13
CA ARG A 315 16.35 -7.27 -23.66
C ARG A 315 17.42 -8.18 -24.26
N ASN A 316 17.68 -8.07 -25.55
CA ASN A 316 18.68 -8.90 -26.21
C ASN A 316 20.10 -8.55 -25.76
N GLY A 317 20.37 -7.26 -25.47
CA GLY A 317 21.64 -6.83 -24.89
C GLY A 317 21.88 -7.47 -23.53
N ILE A 318 20.85 -7.50 -22.68
CA ILE A 318 20.91 -8.17 -21.37
C ILE A 318 21.06 -9.69 -21.52
N LYS A 319 20.24 -10.32 -22.37
CA LYS A 319 20.22 -11.78 -22.53
C LYS A 319 21.55 -12.34 -23.05
N HIS A 320 22.23 -11.58 -23.90
CA HIS A 320 23.46 -12.01 -24.58
C HIS A 320 24.68 -11.20 -24.10
N TRP A 321 24.65 -10.72 -22.85
CA TRP A 321 25.65 -9.82 -22.31
C TRP A 321 27.10 -10.31 -22.51
N ASP A 322 27.34 -11.59 -22.23
CA ASP A 322 28.67 -12.20 -22.32
C ASP A 322 29.19 -12.34 -23.77
N LEU A 323 28.31 -12.15 -24.76
CA LEU A 323 28.64 -12.19 -26.19
C LEU A 323 28.80 -10.79 -26.79
N LEU A 324 28.56 -9.73 -26.01
CA LEU A 324 28.67 -8.37 -26.50
C LEU A 324 30.13 -7.98 -26.74
N PRO A 325 30.41 -7.13 -27.74
CA PRO A 325 31.74 -6.59 -27.98
C PRO A 325 32.33 -5.90 -26.74
N SER A 326 33.62 -6.08 -26.51
CA SER A 326 34.33 -5.55 -25.33
C SER A 326 34.17 -4.03 -25.17
N HIS A 327 34.10 -3.26 -26.25
CA HIS A 327 33.91 -1.82 -26.14
C HIS A 327 32.54 -1.43 -25.54
N ILE A 328 31.49 -2.24 -25.73
CA ILE A 328 30.17 -2.01 -25.11
C ILE A 328 30.24 -2.37 -23.63
N THR A 329 30.80 -3.55 -23.31
CA THR A 329 30.89 -4.02 -21.92
C THR A 329 31.83 -3.16 -21.07
N ILE A 330 32.89 -2.60 -21.65
CA ILE A 330 33.77 -1.63 -20.96
C ILE A 330 33.02 -0.32 -20.65
N ILE A 331 32.19 0.19 -21.57
CA ILE A 331 31.42 1.43 -21.36
C ILE A 331 30.42 1.26 -20.21
N CYS A 332 29.73 0.13 -20.17
CA CYS A 332 28.71 -0.13 -19.16
C CYS A 332 29.28 -0.72 -17.86
N GLY A 333 30.46 -1.35 -17.91
CA GLY A 333 31.04 -2.17 -16.84
C GLY A 333 30.33 -3.52 -16.71
N ASP A 334 29.04 -3.48 -16.42
CA ASP A 334 28.19 -4.64 -16.19
C ASP A 334 26.74 -4.38 -16.65
N VAL A 335 25.89 -5.40 -16.52
CA VAL A 335 24.46 -5.31 -16.85
C VAL A 335 23.77 -4.21 -16.03
N SER A 336 24.12 -4.06 -14.76
CA SER A 336 23.62 -2.99 -13.89
C SER A 336 23.93 -1.60 -14.45
N GLY A 337 25.13 -1.39 -14.99
CA GLY A 337 25.51 -0.16 -15.66
C GLY A 337 24.72 0.09 -16.93
N PHE A 338 24.41 -0.96 -17.70
CA PHE A 338 23.52 -0.86 -18.85
C PHE A 338 22.09 -0.46 -18.46
N LEU A 339 21.55 -1.00 -17.36
CA LEU A 339 20.25 -0.57 -16.83
C LEU A 339 20.24 0.91 -16.42
N ARG A 340 21.30 1.39 -15.74
CA ARG A 340 21.44 2.80 -15.37
C ARG A 340 21.41 3.72 -16.58
N TYR A 341 21.99 3.28 -17.70
CA TYR A 341 21.93 3.97 -18.97
C TYR A 341 20.48 4.04 -19.49
N ILE A 342 19.76 2.92 -19.55
CA ILE A 342 18.33 2.88 -19.94
C ILE A 342 17.51 3.86 -19.08
N GLU A 343 17.70 3.83 -17.76
CA GLU A 343 16.98 4.72 -16.81
C GLU A 343 17.33 6.20 -17.00
N ARG A 344 18.58 6.50 -17.37
CA ARG A 344 19.01 7.87 -17.65
C ARG A 344 18.31 8.45 -18.88
N TRP A 345 18.09 7.64 -19.91
CA TRP A 345 17.41 8.09 -21.13
C TRP A 345 15.89 8.04 -21.03
N ASN A 346 15.35 7.09 -20.28
CA ASN A 346 13.92 6.99 -20.01
C ASN A 346 13.68 6.96 -18.48
N PRO A 347 13.75 8.11 -17.81
CA PRO A 347 13.47 8.19 -16.38
C PRO A 347 12.07 7.66 -16.07
N GLY A 348 11.96 6.72 -15.12
CA GLY A 348 10.69 6.11 -14.74
C GLY A 348 10.22 4.98 -15.66
N ILE A 349 11.06 4.51 -16.60
CA ILE A 349 10.74 3.42 -17.55
C ILE A 349 10.08 2.20 -16.89
N TRP A 350 10.56 1.75 -15.74
CA TRP A 350 10.02 0.55 -15.10
C TRP A 350 8.58 0.75 -14.64
N CYS A 351 8.28 1.90 -14.05
CA CYS A 351 6.93 2.30 -13.68
C CYS A 351 6.03 2.43 -14.92
N ASP A 352 6.53 3.04 -16.00
CA ASP A 352 5.77 3.18 -17.26
C ASP A 352 5.40 1.84 -17.88
N LEU A 353 6.38 0.94 -17.99
CA LEU A 353 6.17 -0.40 -18.51
C LEU A 353 5.22 -1.19 -17.62
N TYR A 354 5.40 -1.13 -16.31
CA TYR A 354 4.55 -1.81 -15.34
C TYR A 354 3.10 -1.35 -15.44
N GLU A 355 2.86 -0.04 -15.37
CA GLU A 355 1.51 0.52 -15.45
C GLU A 355 0.85 0.26 -16.82
N ALA A 356 1.59 0.19 -17.92
CA ALA A 356 0.99 -0.06 -19.23
C ALA A 356 0.64 -1.54 -19.47
N LEU A 357 1.49 -2.45 -19.00
CA LEU A 357 1.38 -3.88 -19.28
C LEU A 357 0.58 -4.64 -18.24
N GLU A 358 0.65 -4.18 -16.99
CA GLU A 358 -0.04 -4.73 -15.82
C GLU A 358 -1.26 -3.88 -15.41
N ALA A 359 -1.73 -2.91 -16.20
CA ALA A 359 -3.02 -2.24 -15.95
C ALA A 359 -4.20 -3.20 -16.12
#